data_AF-A0A2I0IGV4-F1
#
_entry.id   AF-A0A2I0IGV4-F1
#
_cell.length_a   1.000
_cell.length_b   1.000
_cell.length_c   1.000
_cell.angle_alpha   90.00
_cell.angle_beta   90.00
_cell.angle_gamma   90.00
#
_symmetry.space_group_name_H-M   'P 1'
#
loop_
_entity.id
_entity.type
_entity.pdbx_description
1 polymer ?
#
loop_
_entity_poly.entity_id
_entity_poly.type
_entity_poly.pdbx_seq_one_letter_code
_entity_poly.pdbx_strand_id
1 'polypeptide(L)'
;MASSSSSFTFFRRLLPLCSSKQRAKFSPFSVREGLGGAFRGFSSVSSPEQKISALKEEVRRLEDDSSVPDDEIEKIRREFDAAKQCFLKIPDALKRMPKMNPQGIYVNRNIRLDHIQVYGFDYDYTLAHYAANLQSLIYDLAKEYMVNEFRYPEVCMNFKYDPTFPIRGLYYDKRRGCLLKLDFFGSIELDGCFYGRRKLSVEEINEIYGTRHIGRDQARVLVGLMDFFCFSEACLIADMVQFFVDAKLDFDASYIYQDVRKAIQHVHISGVVHQKILLDPHRYIVKN
;
A
#
# COMPACT_ATOMS: atom_id res chain seq x y z
N MET A 1 0.33 -41.99 -48.15
CA MET A 1 -0.94 -42.76 -48.29
C MET A 1 -1.28 -43.35 -46.92
N ALA A 2 -2.49 -43.05 -46.43
CA ALA A 2 -3.14 -43.50 -45.18
C ALA A 2 -2.37 -43.15 -43.87
N SER A 3 -2.71 -42.11 -43.10
CA SER A 3 -3.98 -41.69 -42.47
C SER A 3 -4.46 -42.64 -41.37
N SER A 4 -4.18 -42.30 -40.11
CA SER A 4 -4.99 -42.71 -38.96
C SER A 4 -4.87 -41.65 -37.85
N SER A 5 -5.79 -40.70 -37.94
CA SER A 5 -6.12 -39.66 -36.97
C SER A 5 -6.97 -40.24 -35.85
N SER A 6 -6.49 -40.17 -34.60
CA SER A 6 -7.27 -40.44 -33.40
C SER A 6 -7.55 -39.13 -32.65
N SER A 7 -8.72 -38.56 -32.94
CA SER A 7 -9.28 -37.39 -32.27
C SER A 7 -9.80 -37.77 -30.89
N PHE A 8 -9.16 -37.28 -29.82
CA PHE A 8 -9.73 -37.30 -28.48
C PHE A 8 -10.62 -36.07 -28.27
N THR A 9 -11.93 -36.27 -28.41
CA THR A 9 -12.97 -35.30 -28.06
C THR A 9 -13.17 -35.28 -26.55
N PHE A 10 -12.69 -34.24 -25.87
CA PHE A 10 -13.03 -34.00 -24.45
C PHE A 10 -14.33 -33.20 -24.38
N PHE A 11 -15.45 -33.89 -24.13
CA PHE A 11 -16.72 -33.28 -23.73
C PHE A 11 -16.55 -32.68 -22.32
N ARG A 12 -16.37 -31.36 -22.21
CA ARG A 12 -16.63 -30.65 -20.94
C ARG A 12 -18.02 -30.01 -21.01
N ARG A 13 -18.94 -30.61 -20.24
CA ARG A 13 -20.26 -30.08 -19.91
C ARG A 13 -20.13 -28.65 -19.37
N LEU A 14 -20.72 -27.71 -20.07
CA LEU A 14 -21.06 -26.38 -19.58
C LEU A 14 -22.23 -26.53 -18.60
N LEU A 15 -21.99 -26.26 -17.31
CA LEU A 15 -23.04 -26.08 -16.30
C LEU A 15 -23.24 -24.58 -16.06
N PRO A 16 -24.47 -24.06 -16.13
CA PRO A 16 -24.74 -22.64 -15.94
C PRO A 16 -24.82 -22.32 -14.44
N LEU A 17 -23.91 -21.48 -13.94
CA LEU A 17 -24.02 -20.93 -12.59
C LEU A 17 -24.93 -19.70 -12.62
N CYS A 18 -26.15 -19.94 -12.14
CA CYS A 18 -27.22 -18.96 -12.00
C CYS A 18 -26.87 -17.92 -10.93
N SER A 19 -27.08 -16.65 -11.25
CA SER A 19 -26.92 -15.50 -10.36
C SER A 19 -27.95 -15.53 -9.23
N SER A 20 -27.51 -15.58 -7.97
CA SER A 20 -28.35 -15.31 -6.80
C SER A 20 -28.02 -13.92 -6.26
N LYS A 21 -28.89 -12.96 -6.57
CA LYS A 21 -28.96 -11.65 -5.91
C LYS A 21 -29.80 -11.82 -4.64
N GLN A 22 -29.17 -11.91 -3.47
CA GLN A 22 -29.87 -11.69 -2.20
C GLN A 22 -29.43 -10.35 -1.61
N ARG A 23 -30.26 -9.36 -1.90
CA ARG A 23 -30.26 -8.00 -1.35
C ARG A 23 -31.11 -8.04 -0.09
N ALA A 24 -30.48 -8.10 1.08
CA ALA A 24 -31.19 -7.90 2.35
C ALA A 24 -31.63 -6.44 2.43
N LYS A 25 -32.93 -6.21 2.24
CA LYS A 25 -33.62 -4.95 2.51
C LYS A 25 -34.05 -4.99 3.98
N PHE A 26 -33.49 -4.11 4.80
CA PHE A 26 -34.18 -3.66 6.02
C PHE A 26 -35.05 -2.47 5.63
N SER A 27 -36.35 -2.62 5.82
CA SER A 27 -37.36 -1.57 5.65
C SER A 27 -37.37 -0.61 6.85
N PRO A 28 -37.86 0.62 6.66
CA PRO A 28 -37.52 1.77 7.50
C PRO A 28 -38.52 1.96 8.65
N PHE A 29 -38.01 2.46 9.77
CA PHE A 29 -38.85 3.10 10.79
C PHE A 29 -39.08 4.56 10.36
N SER A 30 -40.33 4.94 10.17
CA SER A 30 -40.73 6.32 9.88
C SER A 30 -41.81 6.78 10.85
N VAL A 31 -41.71 8.07 11.20
CA VAL A 31 -42.75 9.03 11.61
C VAL A 31 -42.87 9.34 13.11
N ARG A 32 -42.33 10.51 13.48
CA ARG A 32 -43.11 11.70 13.89
C ARG A 32 -42.21 12.94 13.74
N GLU A 33 -42.35 13.71 12.67
CA GLU A 33 -43.21 14.92 12.53
C GLU A 33 -42.94 16.01 13.57
N GLY A 34 -42.50 17.18 13.08
CA GLY A 34 -42.33 18.38 13.89
C GLY A 34 -41.72 19.58 13.16
N LEU A 35 -42.42 20.05 12.11
CA LEU A 35 -42.52 21.46 11.67
C LEU A 35 -41.27 22.26 11.22
N GLY A 36 -41.35 22.74 9.96
CA GLY A 36 -41.18 24.18 9.67
C GLY A 36 -40.22 24.52 8.54
N GLY A 37 -40.74 24.97 7.39
CA GLY A 37 -39.99 25.65 6.32
C GLY A 37 -39.46 27.02 6.80
N ALA A 38 -38.60 27.74 6.07
CA ALA A 38 -38.74 28.16 4.68
C ALA A 38 -37.44 28.81 4.15
N PHE A 39 -37.31 28.76 2.83
CA PHE A 39 -36.75 29.76 1.89
C PHE A 39 -35.40 30.48 2.13
N ARG A 40 -34.58 30.33 1.08
CA ARG A 40 -33.47 31.15 0.53
C ARG A 40 -33.29 32.57 1.10
N GLY A 41 -32.03 32.86 1.45
CA GLY A 41 -31.47 34.22 1.44
C GLY A 41 -29.99 34.17 1.04
N PHE A 42 -29.64 34.84 -0.07
CA PHE A 42 -28.26 35.26 -0.31
C PHE A 42 -27.92 36.33 0.72
N SER A 43 -26.84 36.15 1.47
CA SER A 43 -26.26 37.20 2.30
C SER A 43 -24.78 37.40 1.97
N SER A 44 -24.45 38.67 1.84
CA SER A 44 -23.18 39.28 1.47
C SER A 44 -21.97 38.67 2.16
N VAL A 45 -20.91 38.46 1.37
CA VAL A 45 -19.57 38.11 1.83
C VAL A 45 -19.05 39.20 2.77
N SER A 46 -19.00 38.91 4.07
CA SER A 46 -18.20 39.68 5.03
C SER A 46 -16.74 39.28 4.89
N SER A 47 -15.83 40.26 5.04
CA SER A 47 -14.39 40.04 4.84
C SER A 47 -13.84 39.06 5.90
N PRO A 48 -12.76 38.32 5.58
CA PRO A 48 -12.14 37.35 6.50
C PRO A 48 -11.74 37.98 7.85
N GLU A 49 -11.42 39.27 7.84
CA GLU A 49 -10.96 40.02 9.02
C GLU A 49 -12.07 40.21 10.06
N GLN A 50 -13.33 40.38 9.64
CA GLN A 50 -14.47 40.52 10.54
C GLN A 50 -14.87 39.20 11.21
N LYS A 51 -14.65 38.06 10.55
CA LYS A 51 -14.84 36.73 11.16
C LYS A 51 -13.75 36.40 12.17
N ILE A 52 -12.51 36.82 11.91
CA ILE A 52 -11.38 36.62 12.83
C ILE A 52 -11.54 37.49 14.08
N SER A 53 -12.06 38.72 13.97
CA SER A 53 -12.33 39.56 15.15
C SER A 53 -13.49 39.03 15.99
N ALA A 54 -14.56 38.55 15.37
CA ALA A 54 -15.69 37.94 16.07
C ALA A 54 -15.28 36.64 16.79
N LEU A 55 -14.50 35.77 16.13
CA LEU A 55 -13.93 34.57 16.74
C LEU A 55 -12.94 34.89 17.87
N LYS A 56 -12.14 35.96 17.74
CA LYS A 56 -11.25 36.41 18.82
C LYS A 56 -12.00 36.94 20.04
N GLU A 57 -13.11 37.64 19.85
CA GLU A 57 -13.96 38.04 20.98
C GLU A 57 -14.69 36.85 21.60
N GLU A 58 -15.14 35.88 20.81
CA GLU A 58 -15.85 34.71 21.31
C GLU A 58 -14.91 33.74 22.04
N VAL A 59 -13.67 33.60 21.58
CA VAL A 59 -12.58 32.92 22.32
C VAL A 59 -12.26 33.65 23.62
N ARG A 60 -12.16 34.99 23.60
CA ARG A 60 -11.88 35.78 24.81
C ARG A 60 -13.02 35.72 25.84
N ARG A 61 -14.28 35.52 25.40
CA ARG A 61 -15.45 35.32 26.29
C ARG A 61 -15.56 33.89 26.82
N LEU A 62 -15.02 32.89 26.12
CA LEU A 62 -14.96 31.49 26.58
C LEU A 62 -13.76 31.20 27.49
N GLU A 63 -12.68 32.00 27.38
CA GLU A 63 -11.54 32.01 28.30
C GLU A 63 -11.93 32.49 29.71
N ASP A 64 -13.00 33.27 29.84
CA ASP A 64 -13.46 33.84 31.12
C ASP A 64 -14.41 32.90 31.89
N ASP A 65 -14.96 31.85 31.24
CA ASP A 65 -15.99 30.97 31.82
C ASP A 65 -15.67 29.46 31.72
N SER A 66 -14.44 29.11 31.32
CA SER A 66 -13.91 27.75 31.41
C SER A 66 -12.44 27.77 31.83
N SER A 67 -12.22 27.97 33.13
CA SER A 67 -10.92 27.78 33.76
C SER A 67 -10.55 26.28 33.77
N VAL A 68 -10.17 25.75 32.61
CA VAL A 68 -9.26 24.61 32.59
C VAL A 68 -8.00 25.14 33.27
N PRO A 69 -7.61 24.60 34.44
CA PRO A 69 -6.46 25.13 35.16
C PRO A 69 -5.27 25.11 34.20
N ASP A 70 -4.52 26.20 34.10
CA ASP A 70 -3.26 26.27 33.37
C ASP A 70 -2.33 25.10 33.79
N ASP A 71 -2.50 24.65 35.04
CA ASP A 71 -1.92 23.43 35.62
C ASP A 71 -2.29 22.12 34.91
N GLU A 72 -3.51 21.92 34.39
CA GLU A 72 -3.88 20.71 33.64
C GLU A 72 -3.22 20.70 32.27
N ILE A 73 -3.20 21.83 31.57
CA ILE A 73 -2.53 21.98 30.27
C ILE A 73 -1.02 21.78 30.45
N GLU A 74 -0.46 22.38 31.48
CA GLU A 74 0.97 22.26 31.81
C GLU A 74 1.33 20.84 32.26
N LYS A 75 0.45 20.17 33.02
CA LYS A 75 0.62 18.75 33.37
C LYS A 75 0.60 17.86 32.14
N ILE A 76 -0.34 18.06 31.23
CA ILE A 76 -0.43 17.32 29.96
C ILE A 76 0.84 17.56 29.12
N ARG A 77 1.34 18.81 29.05
CA ARG A 77 2.59 19.14 28.35
C ARG A 77 3.79 18.42 28.95
N ARG A 78 3.92 18.42 30.28
CA ARG A 78 5.00 17.68 30.97
C ARG A 78 4.92 16.18 30.74
N GLU A 79 3.72 15.60 30.82
CA GLU A 79 3.51 14.17 30.54
C GLU A 79 3.84 13.83 29.08
N PHE A 80 3.45 14.69 28.14
CA PHE A 80 3.77 14.56 26.72
C PHE A 80 5.29 14.66 26.46
N ASP A 81 5.96 15.66 27.01
CA ASP A 81 7.40 15.85 26.84
C ASP A 81 8.22 14.72 27.50
N ALA A 82 7.77 14.22 28.65
CA ALA A 82 8.35 13.04 29.29
C ALA A 82 8.17 11.79 28.42
N ALA A 83 6.98 11.55 27.87
CA ALA A 83 6.73 10.44 26.95
C ALA A 83 7.58 10.56 25.66
N LYS A 84 7.71 11.77 25.11
CA LYS A 84 8.54 12.08 23.93
C LYS A 84 10.03 11.81 24.20
N GLN A 85 10.55 12.21 25.35
CA GLN A 85 11.92 11.90 25.79
C GLN A 85 12.16 10.39 25.97
N CYS A 86 11.20 9.68 26.55
CA CYS A 86 11.22 8.22 26.68
C CYS A 86 11.16 7.49 25.33
N PHE A 87 10.50 8.07 24.32
CA PHE A 87 10.48 7.51 22.97
C PHE A 87 11.81 7.71 22.23
N LEU A 88 12.42 8.90 22.37
CA LEU A 88 13.71 9.22 21.75
C LEU A 88 14.88 8.39 22.34
N LYS A 89 14.81 8.06 23.63
CA LYS A 89 15.66 7.06 24.25
C LYS A 89 14.97 5.71 24.17
N ILE A 90 15.05 5.03 23.02
CA ILE A 90 14.49 3.66 22.84
C ILE A 90 14.67 2.90 24.16
N PRO A 91 13.59 2.63 24.91
CA PRO A 91 13.72 2.12 26.26
C PRO A 91 14.60 0.88 26.27
N ASP A 92 15.51 0.76 27.24
CA ASP A 92 16.32 -0.45 27.37
C ASP A 92 15.44 -1.72 27.49
N ALA A 93 14.16 -1.55 27.85
CA ALA A 93 13.12 -2.57 27.78
C ALA A 93 12.86 -3.06 26.34
N LEU A 94 12.76 -2.17 25.33
CA LEU A 94 12.59 -2.56 23.93
C LEU A 94 13.83 -3.25 23.35
N LYS A 95 15.03 -2.85 23.75
CA LYS A 95 16.28 -3.54 23.37
C LYS A 95 16.38 -4.95 23.98
N ARG A 96 15.79 -5.12 25.18
CA ARG A 96 15.70 -6.40 25.90
C ARG A 96 14.51 -7.25 25.49
N MET A 97 13.57 -6.72 24.69
CA MET A 97 12.49 -7.54 24.17
C MET A 97 13.09 -8.69 23.37
N PRO A 98 12.67 -9.94 23.63
CA PRO A 98 13.15 -11.07 22.86
C PRO A 98 12.81 -10.83 21.40
N LYS A 99 13.84 -10.89 20.55
CA LYS A 99 13.63 -10.88 19.10
C LYS A 99 12.67 -12.02 18.76
N MET A 100 11.83 -11.78 17.76
CA MET A 100 10.88 -12.78 17.27
C MET A 100 11.63 -14.10 17.02
N ASN A 101 11.17 -15.18 17.64
CA ASN A 101 11.75 -16.50 17.45
C ASN A 101 11.42 -16.96 16.02
N PRO A 102 12.41 -17.18 15.14
CA PRO A 102 12.14 -17.62 13.76
C PRO A 102 11.40 -18.97 13.68
N GLN A 103 11.47 -19.79 14.74
CA GLN A 103 10.76 -21.07 14.85
C GLN A 103 9.47 -20.97 15.67
N GLY A 104 9.14 -19.78 16.17
CA GLY A 104 7.95 -19.55 16.98
C GLY A 104 6.68 -19.58 16.14
N ILE A 105 5.63 -20.21 16.67
CA ILE A 105 4.28 -20.16 16.10
C ILE A 105 3.49 -19.09 16.85
N TYR A 106 3.05 -18.06 16.12
CA TYR A 106 2.32 -16.92 16.67
C TYR A 106 0.83 -17.04 16.41
N VAL A 107 0.01 -16.73 17.42
CA VAL A 107 -1.44 -16.99 17.40
C VAL A 107 -2.21 -15.69 17.49
N ASN A 108 -2.92 -15.33 16.42
CA ASN A 108 -3.84 -14.19 16.41
C ASN A 108 -5.26 -14.58 16.87
N ARG A 109 -5.66 -15.84 16.62
CA ARG A 109 -6.96 -16.40 17.00
C ARG A 109 -6.80 -17.85 17.41
N ASN A 110 -7.60 -18.30 18.38
CA ASN A 110 -7.59 -19.68 18.83
C ASN A 110 -7.98 -20.64 17.70
N ILE A 111 -7.20 -21.68 17.51
CA ILE A 111 -7.45 -22.76 16.54
C ILE A 111 -7.20 -24.12 17.19
N ARG A 112 -8.12 -25.06 16.98
CA ARG A 112 -8.03 -26.44 17.47
C ARG A 112 -7.49 -27.35 16.38
N LEU A 113 -6.18 -27.58 16.39
CA LEU A 113 -5.50 -28.39 15.36
C LEU A 113 -5.97 -29.85 15.37
N ASP A 114 -6.47 -30.36 16.49
CA ASP A 114 -7.00 -31.71 16.65
C ASP A 114 -8.30 -31.94 15.85
N HIS A 115 -9.02 -30.87 15.48
CA HIS A 115 -10.20 -30.94 14.62
C HIS A 115 -9.87 -30.77 13.12
N ILE A 116 -8.61 -30.52 12.75
CA ILE A 116 -8.19 -30.30 11.36
C ILE A 116 -7.73 -31.61 10.75
N GLN A 117 -8.43 -32.07 9.71
CA GLN A 117 -8.09 -33.31 9.01
C GLN A 117 -7.23 -33.10 7.76
N VAL A 118 -7.27 -31.90 7.17
CA VAL A 118 -6.61 -31.60 5.90
C VAL A 118 -5.79 -30.32 6.05
N TYR A 119 -4.52 -30.40 5.64
CA TYR A 119 -3.60 -29.26 5.58
C TYR A 119 -3.31 -28.95 4.12
N GLY A 120 -3.75 -27.78 3.66
CA GLY A 120 -3.40 -27.25 2.35
C GLY A 120 -2.22 -26.30 2.47
N PHE A 121 -1.23 -26.47 1.60
CA PHE A 121 -0.08 -25.59 1.51
C PHE A 121 -0.07 -24.89 0.16
N ASP A 122 0.18 -23.59 0.17
CA ASP A 122 0.66 -22.90 -1.03
C ASP A 122 2.07 -23.40 -1.38
N TYR A 123 2.47 -23.29 -2.63
CA TYR A 123 3.78 -23.77 -3.07
C TYR A 123 4.85 -22.69 -2.90
N ASP A 124 4.71 -21.60 -3.65
CA ASP A 124 5.70 -20.54 -3.71
C ASP A 124 5.77 -19.73 -2.40
N TYR A 125 6.99 -19.48 -1.90
CA TYR A 125 7.23 -18.81 -0.62
C TYR A 125 6.60 -19.46 0.62
N THR A 126 6.00 -20.64 0.50
CA THR A 126 5.44 -21.44 1.61
C THR A 126 6.17 -22.78 1.74
N LEU A 127 6.18 -23.60 0.69
CA LEU A 127 6.97 -24.84 0.64
C LEU A 127 8.32 -24.60 -0.05
N ALA A 128 8.29 -23.90 -1.19
CA ALA A 128 9.48 -23.51 -1.92
C ALA A 128 9.97 -22.13 -1.42
N HIS A 129 11.05 -22.13 -0.66
CA HIS A 129 11.71 -20.89 -0.25
C HIS A 129 12.67 -20.43 -1.36
N TYR A 130 12.51 -19.18 -1.78
CA TYR A 130 13.37 -18.61 -2.82
C TYR A 130 14.51 -17.78 -2.22
N ALA A 131 15.67 -17.86 -2.84
CA ALA A 131 16.82 -17.02 -2.54
C ALA A 131 16.59 -15.58 -3.02
N ALA A 132 17.33 -14.63 -2.46
CA ALA A 132 17.25 -13.21 -2.84
C ALA A 132 17.49 -12.95 -4.34
N ASN A 133 18.24 -13.84 -5.01
CA ASN A 133 18.53 -13.80 -6.44
C ASN A 133 17.26 -13.84 -7.32
N LEU A 134 16.15 -14.41 -6.83
CA LEU A 134 14.91 -14.48 -7.60
C LEU A 134 14.37 -13.09 -7.92
N GLN A 135 14.41 -12.17 -6.95
CA GLN A 135 13.90 -10.81 -7.16
C GLN A 135 14.77 -10.05 -8.17
N SER A 136 16.09 -10.23 -8.13
CA SER A 136 16.98 -9.66 -9.16
C SER A 136 16.64 -10.19 -10.56
N LEU A 137 16.37 -11.50 -10.67
CA LEU A 137 15.98 -12.11 -11.94
C LEU A 137 14.66 -11.56 -12.48
N ILE A 138 13.62 -11.47 -11.64
CA ILE A 138 12.31 -10.94 -12.03
C ILE A 138 12.44 -9.48 -12.47
N TYR A 139 13.17 -8.67 -11.69
CA TYR A 139 13.44 -7.28 -12.00
C TYR A 139 14.13 -7.13 -13.36
N ASP A 140 15.21 -7.87 -13.61
CA ASP A 140 15.98 -7.78 -14.86
C ASP A 140 15.11 -8.18 -16.07
N LEU A 141 14.37 -9.28 -15.98
CA LEU A 141 13.46 -9.73 -17.03
C LEU A 141 12.35 -8.71 -17.32
N ALA A 142 11.77 -8.10 -16.27
CA ALA A 142 10.70 -7.12 -16.42
C ALA A 142 11.22 -5.82 -17.04
N LYS A 143 12.39 -5.34 -16.59
CA LYS A 143 13.09 -4.20 -17.18
C LYS A 143 13.42 -4.44 -18.65
N GLU A 144 13.93 -5.62 -18.99
CA GLU A 144 14.21 -6.01 -20.38
C GLU A 144 12.94 -5.93 -21.24
N TYR A 145 11.83 -6.46 -20.73
CA TYR A 145 10.53 -6.41 -21.42
C TYR A 145 10.03 -4.97 -21.62
N MET A 146 10.15 -4.10 -20.61
CA MET A 146 9.76 -2.70 -20.73
C MET A 146 10.53 -1.95 -21.81
N VAL A 147 11.85 -2.15 -21.90
CA VAL A 147 12.69 -1.50 -22.91
C VAL A 147 12.39 -2.05 -24.31
N ASN A 148 12.32 -3.38 -24.45
CA ASN A 148 12.20 -4.02 -25.76
C ASN A 148 10.79 -3.90 -26.36
N GLU A 149 9.75 -4.14 -25.56
CA GLU A 149 8.36 -4.21 -26.02
C GLU A 149 7.62 -2.88 -25.86
N PHE A 150 7.80 -2.20 -24.73
CA PHE A 150 7.14 -0.92 -24.46
C PHE A 150 7.97 0.30 -24.89
N ARG A 151 9.17 0.07 -25.43
CA ARG A 151 10.05 1.13 -25.98
C ARG A 151 10.42 2.20 -24.96
N TYR A 152 10.58 1.80 -23.71
CA TYR A 152 11.22 2.65 -22.70
C TYR A 152 12.68 2.92 -23.11
N PRO A 153 13.27 4.07 -22.71
CA PRO A 153 14.62 4.44 -23.11
C PRO A 153 15.67 3.36 -22.78
N GLU A 154 16.63 3.16 -23.69
CA GLU A 154 17.67 2.11 -23.53
C GLU A 154 18.50 2.27 -22.26
N VAL A 155 18.67 3.50 -21.77
CA VAL A 155 19.36 3.79 -20.50
C VAL A 155 18.75 3.06 -19.31
N CYS A 156 17.44 2.73 -19.36
CA CYS A 156 16.77 1.96 -18.32
C CYS A 156 17.36 0.56 -18.15
N MET A 157 18.01 -0.04 -19.17
CA MET A 157 18.67 -1.35 -19.05
C MET A 157 19.79 -1.37 -17.99
N ASN A 158 20.38 -0.20 -17.71
CA ASN A 158 21.46 -0.05 -16.73
C ASN A 158 20.96 -0.11 -15.28
N PHE A 159 19.64 -0.05 -15.04
CA PHE A 159 19.12 -0.12 -13.68
C PHE A 159 19.36 -1.49 -13.06
N LYS A 160 19.63 -1.49 -11.75
CA LYS A 160 19.92 -2.70 -10.99
C LYS A 160 18.94 -2.80 -9.83
N TYR A 161 18.47 -4.01 -9.58
CA TYR A 161 17.64 -4.28 -8.42
C TYR A 161 18.39 -3.96 -7.13
N ASP A 162 17.75 -3.16 -6.27
CA ASP A 162 18.23 -2.83 -4.94
C ASP A 162 17.35 -3.53 -3.89
N PRO A 163 17.87 -4.57 -3.20
CA PRO A 163 17.12 -5.31 -2.19
C PRO A 163 16.90 -4.53 -0.89
N THR A 164 17.58 -3.40 -0.70
CA THR A 164 17.51 -2.61 0.55
C THR A 164 16.38 -1.58 0.55
N PHE A 165 15.79 -1.32 -0.62
CA PHE A 165 14.78 -0.30 -0.79
C PHE A 165 13.34 -0.77 -0.51
N PRO A 166 12.79 -1.80 -1.20
CA PRO A 166 11.42 -2.19 -0.98
C PRO A 166 11.28 -3.02 0.32
N ILE A 167 10.22 -2.74 1.06
CA ILE A 167 9.76 -3.60 2.16
C ILE A 167 8.37 -4.15 1.85
N ARG A 168 7.99 -5.24 2.53
CA ARG A 168 6.65 -5.82 2.39
C ARG A 168 5.58 -4.90 2.97
N GLY A 169 4.44 -4.86 2.29
CA GLY A 169 3.26 -4.16 2.78
C GLY A 169 3.32 -2.65 2.55
N LEU A 170 3.88 -2.24 1.40
CA LEU A 170 3.80 -0.88 0.90
C LEU A 170 2.52 -0.69 0.08
N TYR A 171 2.13 0.57 -0.11
CA TYR A 171 1.07 0.97 -1.01
C TYR A 171 1.64 1.87 -2.09
N TYR A 172 1.16 1.73 -3.33
CA TYR A 172 1.48 2.66 -4.40
C TYR A 172 0.25 3.50 -4.76
N ASP A 173 0.39 4.82 -4.70
CA ASP A 173 -0.63 5.75 -5.22
C ASP A 173 -0.43 5.94 -6.72
N LYS A 174 -1.29 5.30 -7.53
CA LYS A 174 -1.24 5.42 -8.99
C LYS A 174 -1.51 6.82 -9.51
N ARG A 175 -2.23 7.67 -8.76
CA ARG A 175 -2.56 9.04 -9.19
C ARG A 175 -1.44 10.01 -8.87
N ARG A 176 -0.77 9.82 -7.74
CA ARG A 176 0.29 10.72 -7.26
C ARG A 176 1.71 10.19 -7.52
N GLY A 177 1.86 8.92 -7.87
CA GLY A 177 3.16 8.29 -8.13
C GLY A 177 4.01 8.04 -6.89
N CYS A 178 3.39 8.00 -5.71
CA CYS A 178 4.11 7.84 -4.44
C CYS A 178 4.05 6.40 -3.94
N LEU A 179 5.16 5.89 -3.41
CA LEU A 179 5.21 4.72 -2.55
C LEU A 179 5.00 5.15 -1.11
N LEU A 180 4.07 4.50 -0.43
CA LEU A 180 3.57 4.84 0.90
C LEU A 180 3.70 3.64 1.84
N LYS A 181 4.26 3.88 3.02
CA LYS A 181 4.06 3.03 4.18
C LYS A 181 2.95 3.63 5.03
N LEU A 182 1.90 2.84 5.25
CA LEU A 182 0.78 3.23 6.10
C LEU A 182 0.88 2.53 7.45
N ASP A 183 0.48 3.25 8.49
CA ASP A 183 0.24 2.71 9.82
C ASP A 183 -1.07 1.90 9.87
N PHE A 184 -1.38 1.33 11.03
CA PHE A 184 -2.61 0.56 11.24
C PHE A 184 -3.90 1.37 11.02
N PHE A 185 -3.85 2.68 11.22
CA PHE A 185 -4.99 3.61 11.06
C PHE A 185 -5.07 4.22 9.66
N GLY A 186 -4.17 3.83 8.73
CA GLY A 186 -4.14 4.37 7.37
C GLY A 186 -3.48 5.73 7.26
N SER A 187 -2.63 6.12 8.21
CA SER A 187 -1.82 7.34 8.13
C SER A 187 -0.46 7.05 7.51
N ILE A 188 0.05 7.98 6.71
CA ILE A 188 1.38 7.90 6.11
C ILE A 188 2.44 8.01 7.20
N GLU A 189 3.31 7.00 7.29
CA GLU A 189 4.49 7.02 8.15
C GLU A 189 5.45 8.13 7.70
N LEU A 190 5.98 8.91 8.67
CA LEU A 190 6.81 10.09 8.38
C LEU A 190 8.03 9.74 7.52
N ASP A 191 8.60 8.56 7.75
CA ASP A 191 9.79 8.09 7.04
C ASP A 191 9.48 7.15 5.88
N GLY A 192 8.19 6.96 5.57
CA GLY A 192 7.70 5.91 4.68
C GLY A 192 7.07 6.40 3.38
N CYS A 193 7.33 7.64 2.97
CA CYS A 193 6.76 8.22 1.75
C CYS A 193 7.86 8.56 0.73
N PHE A 194 7.75 8.02 -0.48
CA PHE A 194 8.75 8.18 -1.54
C PHE A 194 8.09 8.52 -2.87
N TYR A 195 8.71 9.44 -3.61
CA TYR A 195 8.40 9.74 -5.00
C TYR A 195 9.60 9.36 -5.86
N GLY A 196 9.45 8.30 -6.66
CA GLY A 196 10.61 7.60 -7.23
C GLY A 196 11.48 7.01 -6.13
N ARG A 197 12.77 7.34 -6.14
CA ARG A 197 13.73 6.95 -5.08
C ARG A 197 13.90 8.02 -4.01
N ARG A 198 13.34 9.22 -4.22
CA ARG A 198 13.46 10.33 -3.29
C ARG A 198 12.41 10.24 -2.20
N LYS A 199 12.87 10.27 -0.96
CA LYS A 199 12.00 10.41 0.21
C LYS A 199 11.35 11.79 0.23
N LEU A 200 10.05 11.84 0.52
CA LEU A 200 9.31 13.08 0.67
C LEU A 200 9.40 13.64 2.09
N SER A 201 9.43 14.97 2.21
CA SER A 201 9.32 15.65 3.50
C SER A 201 7.87 15.70 3.98
N VAL A 202 7.66 16.07 5.25
CA VAL A 202 6.32 16.18 5.83
C VAL A 202 5.52 17.29 5.14
N GLU A 203 6.20 18.37 4.75
CA GLU A 203 5.63 19.49 4.01
C GLU A 203 5.13 19.01 2.64
N GLU A 204 5.97 18.30 1.88
CA GLU A 204 5.60 17.73 0.57
C GLU A 204 4.42 16.74 0.69
N ILE A 205 4.39 15.92 1.76
CA ILE A 205 3.28 15.01 2.02
C ILE A 205 1.97 15.80 2.25
N ASN A 206 2.03 16.86 3.07
CA ASN A 206 0.86 17.71 3.34
C ASN A 206 0.42 18.47 2.08
N GLU A 207 1.32 18.87 1.19
CA GLU A 207 0.98 19.49 -0.09
C GLU A 207 0.26 18.50 -1.03
N ILE A 208 0.71 17.25 -1.09
CA ILE A 208 0.15 16.23 -2.00
C ILE A 208 -1.19 15.68 -1.49
N TYR A 209 -1.27 15.39 -0.19
CA TYR A 209 -2.38 14.67 0.44
C TYR A 209 -3.27 15.54 1.34
N GLY A 210 -2.86 16.77 1.67
CA GLY A 210 -3.55 17.68 2.59
C GLY A 210 -3.34 17.33 4.06
N THR A 211 -3.36 16.03 4.38
CA THR A 211 -3.03 15.49 5.70
C THR A 211 -2.31 14.15 5.55
N ARG A 212 -1.69 13.65 6.62
CA ARG A 212 -1.10 12.31 6.61
C ARG A 212 -2.14 11.19 6.53
N HIS A 213 -3.38 11.43 6.93
CA HIS A 213 -4.39 10.38 6.99
C HIS A 213 -5.00 10.17 5.59
N ILE A 214 -4.90 8.95 5.07
CA ILE A 214 -5.48 8.60 3.77
C ILE A 214 -6.98 8.39 3.94
N GLY A 215 -7.76 9.30 3.35
CA GLY A 215 -9.22 9.20 3.35
C GLY A 215 -9.73 8.01 2.52
N ARG A 216 -10.98 7.60 2.75
CA ARG A 216 -11.59 6.44 2.08
C ARG A 216 -11.53 6.50 0.55
N ASP A 217 -11.73 7.66 -0.05
CA ASP A 217 -11.74 7.81 -1.50
C ASP A 217 -10.31 7.79 -2.08
N GLN A 218 -9.33 8.33 -1.35
CA GLN A 218 -7.91 8.21 -1.70
C GLN A 218 -7.45 6.75 -1.59
N ALA A 219 -7.87 6.03 -0.54
CA ALA A 219 -7.52 4.63 -0.36
C ALA A 219 -7.95 3.73 -1.53
N ARG A 220 -9.03 4.07 -2.26
CA ARG A 220 -9.50 3.30 -3.43
C ARG A 220 -8.54 3.31 -4.61
N VAL A 221 -7.68 4.31 -4.70
CA VAL A 221 -6.72 4.44 -5.81
C VAL A 221 -5.36 3.82 -5.47
N LEU A 222 -5.12 3.50 -4.20
CA LEU A 222 -3.92 2.84 -3.73
C LEU A 222 -3.91 1.37 -4.17
N VAL A 223 -2.71 0.89 -4.48
CA VAL A 223 -2.44 -0.51 -4.77
C VAL A 223 -1.59 -1.07 -3.64
N GLY A 224 -2.07 -2.14 -2.99
CA GLY A 224 -1.30 -2.84 -1.97
C GLY A 224 -0.26 -3.78 -2.58
N LEU A 225 1.00 -3.62 -2.19
CA LEU A 225 2.14 -4.46 -2.54
C LEU A 225 2.44 -5.41 -1.38
N MET A 226 1.62 -6.47 -1.27
CA MET A 226 1.49 -7.29 -0.06
C MET A 226 2.25 -8.61 -0.09
N ASP A 227 2.70 -9.07 -1.24
CA ASP A 227 3.45 -10.32 -1.39
C ASP A 227 4.96 -10.05 -1.59
N PHE A 228 5.75 -11.13 -1.64
CA PHE A 228 7.18 -11.04 -1.90
C PHE A 228 7.51 -10.79 -3.38
N PHE A 229 6.59 -11.11 -4.30
CA PHE A 229 6.78 -10.90 -5.73
C PHE A 229 6.74 -9.41 -6.10
N CYS A 230 6.00 -8.61 -5.33
CA CYS A 230 5.92 -7.17 -5.47
C CYS A 230 7.22 -6.42 -5.13
N PHE A 231 8.27 -7.07 -4.61
CA PHE A 231 9.51 -6.36 -4.28
C PHE A 231 10.21 -5.83 -5.54
N SER A 232 10.30 -6.68 -6.57
CA SER A 232 10.81 -6.29 -7.88
C SER A 232 9.95 -5.20 -8.52
N GLU A 233 8.62 -5.33 -8.42
CA GLU A 233 7.65 -4.36 -8.93
C GLU A 233 7.81 -2.99 -8.25
N ALA A 234 7.85 -2.93 -6.92
CA ALA A 234 8.02 -1.70 -6.15
C ALA A 234 9.33 -0.98 -6.49
N CYS A 235 10.42 -1.76 -6.57
CA CYS A 235 11.75 -1.26 -6.91
C CYS A 235 11.76 -0.68 -8.33
N LEU A 236 11.20 -1.41 -9.30
CA LEU A 236 11.18 -0.99 -10.70
C LEU A 236 10.28 0.23 -10.94
N ILE A 237 9.12 0.31 -10.28
CA ILE A 237 8.28 1.52 -10.31
C ILE A 237 9.08 2.73 -9.81
N ALA A 238 9.77 2.59 -8.68
CA ALA A 238 10.56 3.68 -8.11
C ALA A 238 11.69 4.13 -9.04
N ASP A 239 12.41 3.20 -9.67
CA ASP A 239 13.47 3.52 -10.64
C ASP A 239 12.95 4.22 -11.87
N MET A 240 11.83 3.74 -12.43
CA MET A 240 11.22 4.34 -13.62
C MET A 240 10.75 5.76 -13.31
N VAL A 241 10.01 5.95 -12.21
CA VAL A 241 9.58 7.29 -11.78
C VAL A 241 10.79 8.20 -11.54
N GLN A 242 11.84 7.72 -10.86
CA GLN A 242 13.05 8.50 -10.62
C GLN A 242 13.72 8.95 -11.93
N PHE A 243 13.80 8.06 -12.91
CA PHE A 243 14.36 8.37 -14.22
C PHE A 243 13.62 9.50 -14.93
N PHE A 244 12.28 9.44 -15.00
CA PHE A 244 11.51 10.51 -15.64
C PHE A 244 11.65 11.85 -14.91
N VAL A 245 11.73 11.82 -13.57
CA VAL A 245 11.98 13.01 -12.75
C VAL A 245 13.35 13.61 -13.05
N ASP A 246 14.40 12.80 -13.06
CA ASP A 246 15.78 13.26 -13.31
C ASP A 246 15.96 13.78 -14.73
N ALA A 247 15.30 13.13 -15.70
CA ALA A 247 15.26 13.55 -17.09
C ALA A 247 14.36 14.77 -17.35
N LYS A 248 13.61 15.24 -16.34
CA LYS A 248 12.63 16.34 -16.44
C LYS A 248 11.61 16.12 -17.57
N LEU A 249 11.17 14.87 -17.71
CA LEU A 249 10.16 14.47 -18.67
C LEU A 249 8.80 14.47 -18.00
N ASP A 250 7.77 14.90 -18.72
CA ASP A 250 6.39 14.76 -18.25
C ASP A 250 5.95 13.30 -18.38
N PHE A 251 5.29 12.78 -17.34
CA PHE A 251 4.78 11.42 -17.31
C PHE A 251 3.53 11.33 -16.44
N ASP A 252 2.73 10.30 -16.69
CA ASP A 252 1.63 9.90 -15.80
C ASP A 252 2.06 8.66 -15.02
N ALA A 253 2.12 8.79 -13.70
CA ALA A 253 2.49 7.70 -12.79
C ALA A 253 1.58 6.46 -12.94
N SER A 254 0.33 6.66 -13.34
CA SER A 254 -0.62 5.56 -13.53
C SER A 254 -0.26 4.69 -14.73
N TYR A 255 0.34 5.26 -15.79
CA TYR A 255 0.83 4.51 -16.94
C TYR A 255 2.12 3.77 -16.62
N ILE A 256 3.06 4.41 -15.91
CA ILE A 256 4.28 3.72 -15.44
C ILE A 256 3.91 2.48 -14.62
N TYR A 257 3.00 2.62 -13.66
CA TYR A 257 2.53 1.48 -12.87
C TYR A 257 1.88 0.39 -13.73
N GLN A 258 1.04 0.77 -14.70
CA GLN A 258 0.39 -0.21 -15.58
C GLN A 258 1.41 -0.97 -16.42
N ASP A 259 2.42 -0.29 -16.95
CA ASP A 259 3.45 -0.91 -17.78
C ASP A 259 4.35 -1.82 -16.96
N VAL A 260 4.83 -1.36 -15.78
CA VAL A 260 5.61 -2.20 -14.87
C VAL A 260 4.82 -3.44 -14.47
N ARG A 261 3.54 -3.28 -14.09
CA ARG A 261 2.68 -4.40 -13.73
C ARG A 261 2.52 -5.39 -14.89
N LYS A 262 2.31 -4.91 -16.13
CA LYS A 262 2.21 -5.76 -17.32
C LYS A 262 3.52 -6.50 -17.59
N ALA A 263 4.67 -5.85 -17.41
CA ALA A 263 5.97 -6.47 -17.58
C ALA A 263 6.20 -7.58 -16.56
N ILE A 264 5.95 -7.32 -15.27
CA ILE A 264 6.03 -8.32 -14.20
C ILE A 264 5.07 -9.49 -14.49
N GLN A 265 3.82 -9.18 -14.85
CA GLN A 265 2.85 -10.20 -15.22
C GLN A 265 3.31 -11.05 -16.42
N HIS A 266 3.92 -10.44 -17.44
CA HIS A 266 4.49 -11.15 -18.58
C HIS A 266 5.59 -12.11 -18.15
N VAL A 267 6.51 -11.68 -17.28
CA VAL A 267 7.60 -12.51 -16.75
C VAL A 267 7.08 -13.77 -16.07
N HIS A 268 5.99 -13.66 -15.31
CA HIS A 268 5.35 -14.79 -14.64
C HIS A 268 4.55 -15.69 -15.59
N ILE A 269 3.70 -15.11 -16.46
CA ILE A 269 2.78 -15.87 -17.32
C ILE A 269 3.50 -16.53 -18.50
N SER A 270 4.53 -15.90 -19.06
CA SER A 270 5.30 -16.46 -20.18
C SER A 270 6.07 -17.72 -19.83
N GLY A 271 6.31 -17.96 -18.53
CA GLY A 271 7.12 -19.08 -18.05
C GLY A 271 8.63 -18.82 -18.11
N VAL A 272 9.09 -17.68 -18.62
CA VAL A 272 10.52 -17.36 -18.76
C VAL A 272 11.25 -17.41 -17.41
N VAL A 273 10.64 -16.88 -16.34
CA VAL A 273 11.22 -16.94 -15.00
C VAL A 273 11.38 -18.38 -14.52
N HIS A 274 10.36 -19.22 -14.72
CA HIS A 274 10.38 -20.63 -14.32
C HIS A 274 11.46 -21.40 -15.09
N GLN A 275 11.61 -21.15 -16.40
CA GLN A 275 12.65 -21.76 -17.22
C GLN A 275 14.05 -21.37 -16.71
N LYS A 276 14.30 -20.08 -16.44
CA LYS A 276 15.58 -19.61 -15.90
C LYS A 276 15.88 -20.19 -14.51
N ILE A 277 14.87 -20.36 -13.65
CA ILE A 277 15.03 -21.04 -12.35
C ILE A 277 15.42 -22.51 -12.56
N LEU A 278 14.77 -23.22 -13.48
CA LEU A 278 15.03 -24.64 -13.73
C LEU A 278 16.42 -24.91 -14.32
N LEU A 279 17.03 -23.94 -15.01
CA LEU A 279 18.41 -24.05 -15.51
C LEU A 279 19.47 -24.03 -14.39
N ASP A 280 19.19 -23.35 -13.27
CA ASP A 280 20.07 -23.32 -12.10
C ASP A 280 19.26 -23.24 -10.79
N PRO A 281 18.61 -24.34 -10.37
CA PRO A 281 17.71 -24.32 -9.22
C PRO A 281 18.42 -23.96 -7.91
N HIS A 282 19.69 -24.34 -7.77
CA HIS A 282 20.49 -24.10 -6.56
C HIS A 282 20.72 -22.61 -6.29
N ARG A 283 20.73 -21.78 -7.33
CA ARG A 283 20.88 -20.33 -7.21
C ARG A 283 19.63 -19.62 -6.73
N TYR A 284 18.45 -20.19 -6.98
CA TYR A 284 17.16 -19.54 -6.78
C TYR A 284 16.29 -20.17 -5.70
N ILE A 285 16.47 -21.46 -5.40
CA ILE A 285 15.68 -22.19 -4.40
C ILE A 285 16.57 -22.53 -3.21
N VAL A 286 16.15 -22.12 -2.02
CA VAL A 286 16.80 -22.44 -0.76
C VAL A 286 16.44 -23.87 -0.38
N LYS A 287 17.46 -24.69 -0.15
CA LYS A 287 17.28 -26.03 0.38
C LYS A 287 17.09 -25.91 1.90
N ASN A 288 15.92 -26.34 2.37
CA ASN A 288 15.64 -26.49 3.80
C ASN A 288 16.35 -27.71 4.38
#